data_AF-A0A0C3PEW2-F1
#
_entry.id   AF-A0A0C3PEW2-F1
#
_cell.length_a   1.000
_cell.length_b   1.000
_cell.length_c   1.000
_cell.angle_alpha   90.00
_cell.angle_beta   90.00
_cell.angle_gamma   90.00
#
_symmetry.space_group_name_H-M   'P 1'
#
loop_
_entity.id
_entity.type
_entity.pdbx_description
1 polymer ?
#
loop_
_entity_poly.entity_id
_entity_poly.type
_entity_poly.pdbx_seq_one_letter_code
_entity_poly.pdbx_strand_id
1 'polypeptide(L)'
;MTDQERLRIAVALAALRHKPADQSCASYVLELHQRFPLKPCKPDACAIDASGPWRVRVQGLEQALRDLQDKYNAQRVDLAALQATRSLSIGDPDTTPSCPAPTPVPGKKKSRKKAAPGRVPQAKNTNEGSRVADMRGPWSSACWSPFLLMAAFGLVHALILYARAQTYWSLNFLARVSCYRRWRLWMRFWILDGDALPQ
;
A
#
# COMPACT_ATOMS: atom_id res chain seq x y z
N MET A 1 -12.62 21.61 -23.36
CA MET A 1 -13.46 20.59 -22.70
C MET A 1 -14.84 21.20 -22.49
N THR A 2 -15.85 20.75 -23.24
CA THR A 2 -17.20 21.33 -23.19
C THR A 2 -17.98 20.85 -21.97
N ASP A 3 -19.02 21.59 -21.54
CA ASP A 3 -19.88 21.14 -20.45
C ASP A 3 -20.68 19.88 -20.81
N GLN A 4 -20.94 19.66 -22.11
CA GLN A 4 -21.51 18.41 -22.60
C GLN A 4 -20.56 17.21 -22.42
N GLU A 5 -19.25 17.37 -22.66
CA GLU A 5 -18.25 16.33 -22.34
C GLU A 5 -18.19 16.05 -20.83
N ARG A 6 -18.19 17.11 -20.00
CA ARG A 6 -18.19 16.98 -18.54
C ARG A 6 -19.41 16.20 -18.04
N LEU A 7 -20.59 16.48 -18.58
CA LEU A 7 -21.83 15.77 -18.26
C LEU A 7 -21.74 14.29 -18.67
N ARG A 8 -21.26 13.99 -19.88
CA ARG A 8 -21.06 12.60 -20.36
C ARG A 8 -20.10 11.82 -19.47
N ILE A 9 -18.99 12.44 -19.06
CA ILE A 9 -18.01 11.84 -18.14
C ILE A 9 -18.62 11.59 -16.76
N ALA A 10 -19.38 12.56 -16.22
CA ALA A 10 -20.07 12.40 -14.93
C ALA A 10 -21.08 11.25 -14.96
N VAL A 11 -21.87 11.11 -16.04
CA VAL A 11 -22.82 10.00 -16.23
C VAL A 11 -22.09 8.67 -16.37
N ALA A 12 -21.00 8.60 -17.14
CA ALA A 12 -20.21 7.38 -17.28
C ALA A 12 -19.59 6.93 -15.94
N LEU A 13 -19.04 7.86 -15.16
CA LEU A 13 -18.53 7.59 -13.81
C LEU A 13 -19.62 7.16 -12.84
N ALA A 14 -20.81 7.77 -12.90
CA ALA A 14 -21.96 7.35 -12.11
C ALA A 14 -22.39 5.93 -12.46
N ALA A 15 -22.51 5.60 -13.75
CA ALA A 15 -22.83 4.26 -14.22
C ALA A 15 -21.79 3.22 -13.75
N LEU A 16 -20.50 3.49 -13.90
CA LEU A 16 -19.42 2.61 -13.42
C LEU A 16 -19.50 2.30 -11.91
N ARG A 17 -20.05 3.20 -11.09
CA ARG A 17 -20.30 2.94 -9.66
C ARG A 17 -21.48 1.99 -9.38
N HIS A 18 -22.36 1.78 -10.35
CA HIS A 18 -23.49 0.85 -10.30
C HIS A 18 -23.22 -0.49 -10.99
N LYS A 19 -21.97 -0.73 -11.44
CA LYS A 19 -21.53 -2.00 -12.04
C LYS A 19 -21.92 -3.20 -11.15
N PRO A 20 -22.60 -4.23 -11.69
CA PRO A 20 -22.88 -5.46 -10.94
C PRO A 20 -21.59 -6.24 -10.62
N ALA A 21 -21.63 -6.99 -9.52
CA ALA A 21 -20.44 -7.69 -8.99
C ALA A 21 -19.96 -8.80 -9.94
N ASP A 22 -20.91 -9.50 -10.56
CA ASP A 22 -20.69 -10.73 -11.34
C ASP A 22 -20.25 -10.45 -12.78
N GLN A 23 -20.36 -9.20 -13.25
CA GLN A 23 -20.00 -8.79 -14.61
C GLN A 23 -18.56 -8.26 -14.66
N SER A 24 -17.84 -8.48 -15.77
CA SER A 24 -16.51 -7.89 -15.94
C SER A 24 -16.59 -6.38 -16.24
N CYS A 25 -15.56 -5.60 -15.92
CA CYS A 25 -15.58 -4.15 -16.19
C CYS A 25 -15.73 -3.87 -17.71
N ALA A 26 -15.00 -4.63 -18.54
CA ALA A 26 -15.07 -4.51 -20.00
C ALA A 26 -16.48 -4.81 -20.56
N SER A 27 -17.13 -5.89 -20.11
CA SER A 27 -18.48 -6.23 -20.58
C SER A 27 -19.53 -5.20 -20.16
N TYR A 28 -19.43 -4.65 -18.94
CA TYR A 28 -20.31 -3.58 -18.49
C TYR A 28 -20.11 -2.27 -19.28
N VAL A 29 -18.87 -1.92 -19.64
CA VAL A 29 -18.58 -0.76 -20.50
C VAL A 29 -19.16 -0.95 -21.92
N LEU A 30 -19.04 -2.15 -22.49
CA LEU A 30 -19.66 -2.45 -23.79
C LEU A 30 -21.19 -2.36 -23.73
N GLU A 31 -21.81 -2.88 -22.68
CA GLU A 31 -23.26 -2.77 -22.46
C GLU A 31 -23.71 -1.30 -22.29
N LEU A 32 -22.94 -0.48 -21.56
CA LEU A 32 -23.18 0.96 -21.49
C LEU A 32 -23.08 1.63 -22.85
N HIS A 33 -22.13 1.22 -23.69
CA HIS A 33 -21.98 1.76 -25.05
C HIS A 33 -23.14 1.37 -25.97
N GLN A 34 -23.76 0.19 -25.76
CA GLN A 34 -24.97 -0.24 -26.46
C GLN A 34 -26.22 0.51 -25.97
N ARG A 35 -26.34 0.76 -24.67
CA ARG A 35 -27.48 1.48 -24.05
C ARG A 35 -27.43 3.00 -24.28
N PHE A 36 -26.23 3.56 -24.37
CA PHE A 36 -25.98 4.97 -24.66
C PHE A 36 -25.18 5.09 -25.95
N PRO A 37 -25.79 4.77 -27.12
CA PRO A 37 -25.12 4.94 -28.40
C PRO A 37 -24.73 6.41 -28.53
N LEU A 38 -23.42 6.67 -28.54
CA LEU A 38 -22.89 7.97 -28.89
C LEU A 38 -23.44 8.29 -30.28
N LYS A 39 -24.32 9.30 -30.38
CA LYS A 39 -24.90 9.71 -31.67
C LYS A 39 -23.77 9.80 -32.68
N PRO A 40 -23.91 9.21 -33.89
CA PRO A 40 -22.89 9.34 -34.94
C PRO A 40 -22.83 10.82 -35.33
N CYS A 41 -21.97 11.54 -34.63
CA CYS A 41 -21.39 12.78 -35.07
C CYS A 41 -20.85 12.51 -36.48
N LYS A 42 -21.23 13.36 -37.44
CA LYS A 42 -21.12 13.07 -38.88
C LYS A 42 -19.75 12.46 -39.21
N PRO A 43 -19.67 11.41 -40.06
CA PRO A 43 -18.41 10.70 -40.30
C PRO A 43 -17.27 11.64 -40.72
N ASP A 44 -17.59 12.73 -41.42
CA ASP A 44 -16.65 13.75 -41.91
C ASP A 44 -16.14 14.72 -40.82
N ALA A 45 -16.77 14.74 -39.64
CA ALA A 45 -16.43 15.62 -38.50
C ALA A 45 -16.09 14.86 -37.21
N CYS A 46 -16.37 13.56 -37.15
CA CYS A 46 -15.98 12.67 -36.05
C CYS A 46 -15.23 11.43 -36.53
N ALA A 47 -14.35 11.61 -37.51
CA ALA A 47 -12.99 11.08 -37.39
C ALA A 47 -12.32 11.69 -36.13
N ILE A 48 -12.81 11.31 -34.95
CA ILE A 48 -12.06 11.46 -33.70
C ILE A 48 -10.91 10.50 -33.86
N ASP A 49 -9.74 11.04 -34.23
CA ASP A 49 -8.57 10.26 -34.59
C ASP A 49 -8.39 9.11 -33.62
N ALA A 50 -8.35 7.88 -34.15
CA ALA A 50 -8.06 6.71 -33.34
C ALA A 50 -6.70 6.82 -32.64
N SER A 51 -5.85 7.77 -33.09
CA SER A 51 -4.56 8.19 -32.55
C SER A 51 -4.60 9.55 -31.78
N GLY A 52 -5.73 9.93 -31.18
CA GLY A 52 -5.85 11.19 -30.45
C GLY A 52 -4.79 11.38 -29.34
N PRO A 53 -4.42 12.62 -28.96
CA PRO A 53 -3.29 12.89 -28.05
C PRO A 53 -3.34 12.20 -26.69
N TRP A 54 -4.54 11.85 -26.22
CA TRP A 54 -4.74 11.09 -24.99
C TRP A 54 -4.19 9.65 -25.11
N ARG A 55 -4.23 9.01 -26.28
CA ARG A 55 -3.69 7.66 -26.50
C ARG A 55 -2.17 7.66 -26.34
N VAL A 56 -1.47 8.62 -26.97
CA VAL A 56 -0.01 8.77 -26.83
C VAL A 56 0.36 8.95 -25.36
N ARG A 57 -0.40 9.75 -24.61
CA ARG A 57 -0.21 9.93 -23.16
C ARG A 57 -0.47 8.64 -22.36
N VAL A 58 -1.54 7.90 -22.67
CA VAL A 58 -1.85 6.62 -22.00
C VAL A 58 -0.75 5.59 -22.29
N GLN A 59 -0.32 5.45 -23.54
CA GLN A 59 0.76 4.54 -23.93
C GLN A 59 2.09 4.89 -23.25
N GLY A 60 2.40 6.18 -23.11
CA GLY A 60 3.57 6.64 -22.33
C GLY A 60 3.47 6.31 -20.85
N LEU A 61 2.27 6.40 -20.25
CA LEU A 61 2.03 6.00 -18.86
C LEU A 61 2.11 4.48 -18.66
N GLU A 62 1.58 3.69 -19.61
CA GLU A 62 1.71 2.23 -19.62
C GLU A 62 3.18 1.80 -19.71
N GLN A 63 3.99 2.48 -20.54
CA GLN A 63 5.42 2.21 -20.61
C GLN A 63 6.13 2.59 -19.30
N ALA A 64 5.87 3.76 -18.75
CA ALA A 64 6.45 4.18 -17.48
C ALA A 64 6.10 3.24 -16.31
N LEU A 65 4.91 2.64 -16.32
CA LEU A 65 4.53 1.60 -15.36
C LEU A 65 5.32 0.29 -15.54
N ARG A 66 5.54 -0.16 -16.78
CA ARG A 66 6.41 -1.32 -17.09
C ARG A 66 7.84 -1.07 -16.62
N ASP A 67 8.43 0.06 -17.02
CA ASP A 67 9.80 0.44 -16.66
C ASP A 67 10.01 0.52 -15.12
N LEU A 68 8.98 0.96 -14.37
CA LEU A 68 9.03 1.03 -12.91
C LEU A 68 8.87 -0.35 -12.27
N GLN A 69 7.98 -1.20 -12.81
CA GLN A 69 7.80 -2.58 -12.37
C GLN A 69 9.08 -3.40 -12.58
N ASP A 70 9.76 -3.22 -13.70
CA ASP A 70 11.01 -3.92 -14.02
C ASP A 70 12.15 -3.51 -13.08
N LYS A 71 12.27 -2.20 -12.77
CA LYS A 71 13.22 -1.70 -11.74
C LYS A 71 12.94 -2.29 -10.37
N TYR A 72 11.66 -2.36 -9.96
CA TYR A 72 11.27 -2.97 -8.69
C TYR A 72 11.56 -4.48 -8.66
N ASN A 73 11.29 -5.19 -9.76
CA ASN A 73 11.59 -6.61 -9.90
C ASN A 73 13.12 -6.87 -9.82
N ALA A 74 13.94 -6.05 -10.47
CA ALA A 74 15.40 -6.15 -10.40
C ALA A 74 15.91 -5.96 -8.96
N GLN A 75 15.47 -4.91 -8.27
CA GLN A 75 15.81 -4.69 -6.85
C GLN A 75 15.38 -5.85 -5.94
N ARG A 76 14.25 -6.51 -6.23
CA ARG A 76 13.83 -7.70 -5.49
C ARG A 76 14.74 -8.91 -5.73
N VAL A 77 15.25 -9.10 -6.95
CA VAL A 77 16.22 -10.17 -7.27
C VAL A 77 17.55 -9.90 -6.56
N ASP A 78 18.05 -8.66 -6.59
CA ASP A 78 19.30 -8.27 -5.91
C ASP A 78 19.21 -8.50 -4.39
N LEU A 79 18.11 -8.09 -3.76
CA LEU A 79 17.89 -8.31 -2.33
C LEU A 79 17.79 -9.81 -1.97
N ALA A 80 17.16 -10.62 -2.84
CA ALA A 80 17.09 -12.06 -2.65
C ALA A 80 18.47 -12.72 -2.78
N ALA A 81 19.30 -12.28 -3.73
CA ALA A 81 20.67 -12.76 -3.90
C ALA A 81 21.55 -12.42 -2.67
N LEU A 82 21.47 -11.19 -2.15
CA LEU A 82 22.18 -10.79 -0.94
C LEU A 82 21.72 -11.59 0.30
N GLN A 83 20.43 -11.90 0.41
CA GLN A 83 19.91 -12.76 1.48
C GLN A 83 20.42 -14.20 1.35
N ALA A 84 20.43 -14.78 0.14
CA ALA A 84 20.97 -16.12 -0.10
C ALA A 84 22.47 -16.21 0.25
N THR A 85 23.28 -15.23 -0.18
CA THR A 85 24.70 -15.14 0.19
C THR A 85 24.89 -15.04 1.71
N ARG A 86 24.06 -14.23 2.39
CA ARG A 86 24.11 -14.09 3.86
C ARG A 86 23.76 -15.40 4.57
N SER A 87 22.78 -16.15 4.09
CA SER A 87 22.40 -17.45 4.66
C SER A 87 23.51 -18.49 4.54
N LEU A 88 24.25 -18.51 3.42
CA LEU A 88 25.39 -19.42 3.21
C LEU A 88 26.61 -19.06 4.09
N SER A 89 26.80 -17.78 4.42
CA SER A 89 27.95 -17.30 5.21
C SER A 89 27.84 -17.54 6.72
N ILE A 90 26.73 -18.08 7.24
CA ILE A 90 26.49 -18.27 8.68
C ILE A 90 26.71 -19.73 9.13
N GLY A 91 27.05 -20.61 8.19
CA GLY A 91 27.32 -22.03 8.43
C GLY A 91 28.76 -22.36 8.82
N ASP A 92 29.33 -21.72 9.86
CA ASP A 92 30.46 -22.30 10.60
C ASP A 92 30.67 -21.66 12.00
N PRO A 93 29.92 -22.10 13.03
CA PRO A 93 30.08 -21.65 14.41
C PRO A 93 30.97 -22.59 15.24
N ASP A 94 32.10 -23.08 14.72
CA ASP A 94 33.00 -23.99 15.47
C ASP A 94 34.51 -23.69 15.30
N THR A 95 34.89 -22.42 15.38
CA THR A 95 36.27 -22.04 15.71
C THR A 95 36.29 -20.89 16.72
N THR A 96 36.54 -21.27 17.97
CA THR A 96 36.75 -20.37 19.11
C THR A 96 37.88 -19.37 18.82
N PRO A 97 37.60 -18.05 18.76
CA PRO A 97 38.66 -17.05 18.68
C PRO A 97 39.28 -16.86 20.07
N SER A 98 40.33 -17.61 20.37
CA SER A 98 41.17 -17.38 21.55
C SER A 98 41.85 -16.02 21.45
N CYS A 99 41.65 -15.17 22.46
CA CYS A 99 42.28 -13.85 22.56
C CYS A 99 43.82 -13.95 22.59
N PRO A 100 44.52 -13.04 21.91
CA PRO A 100 45.75 -12.46 22.45
C PRO A 100 45.53 -11.01 22.91
N ALA A 101 46.04 -10.71 24.10
CA ALA A 101 45.96 -9.40 24.74
C ALA A 101 46.85 -8.33 24.04
N PRO A 102 46.56 -7.03 24.20
CA PRO A 102 47.28 -5.96 23.50
C PRO A 102 48.65 -5.64 24.13
N THR A 103 49.68 -5.48 23.29
CA THR A 103 50.98 -4.87 23.65
C THR A 103 51.12 -3.47 23.06
N PRO A 104 51.60 -2.47 23.82
CA PRO A 104 51.78 -1.10 23.34
C PRO A 104 53.17 -0.87 22.72
N VAL A 105 53.24 -0.20 21.56
CA VAL A 105 54.50 0.33 20.98
C VAL A 105 54.34 1.78 20.47
N PRO A 106 55.34 2.66 20.61
CA PRO A 106 55.17 4.11 20.42
C PRO A 106 55.75 4.71 19.11
N GLY A 107 55.12 5.80 18.65
CA GLY A 107 55.67 6.74 17.65
C GLY A 107 55.12 6.57 16.21
N LYS A 108 55.19 7.58 15.31
CA LYS A 108 55.70 8.96 15.43
C LYS A 108 55.27 9.78 14.19
N LYS A 109 54.78 11.04 14.35
CA LYS A 109 54.64 12.10 13.28
C LYS A 109 53.60 11.81 12.14
N LYS A 110 52.98 12.77 11.43
CA LYS A 110 52.95 14.27 11.45
C LYS A 110 51.73 14.78 10.64
N SER A 111 51.30 16.04 10.88
CA SER A 111 50.46 16.90 10.00
C SER A 111 48.93 16.75 10.16
N ARG A 112 48.22 17.59 10.95
CA ARG A 112 47.89 19.03 10.81
C ARG A 112 46.59 19.29 10.04
N LYS A 113 45.47 19.42 10.76
CA LYS A 113 44.32 20.26 10.35
C LYS A 113 43.96 21.22 11.50
N LYS A 114 43.39 22.37 11.14
CA LYS A 114 43.41 23.64 11.90
C LYS A 114 42.24 23.75 12.90
N ALA A 115 42.46 24.53 13.97
CA ALA A 115 41.51 24.89 15.03
C ALA A 115 40.13 25.39 14.50
N ALA A 116 38.96 25.00 15.05
CA ALA A 116 38.35 25.34 16.37
C ALA A 116 37.68 26.75 16.36
N PRO A 117 36.84 27.18 17.35
CA PRO A 117 36.52 26.52 18.64
C PRO A 117 35.03 26.53 19.09
N GLY A 118 34.75 25.79 20.18
CA GLY A 118 33.53 25.90 21.01
C GLY A 118 33.70 25.14 22.33
N ARG A 119 33.91 25.84 23.46
CA ARG A 119 34.13 25.29 24.82
C ARG A 119 32.80 24.82 25.45
N VAL A 120 32.69 23.69 26.19
CA VAL A 120 33.31 23.29 27.50
C VAL A 120 32.77 24.17 28.66
N PRO A 121 32.52 23.68 29.90
CA PRO A 121 32.73 22.35 30.53
C PRO A 121 31.37 21.62 30.86
N GLN A 122 31.16 20.69 31.81
CA GLN A 122 31.97 20.04 32.87
C GLN A 122 31.55 18.56 33.14
N ALA A 123 31.72 18.08 34.38
CA ALA A 123 31.65 16.70 34.87
C ALA A 123 30.50 16.45 35.88
N LYS A 124 30.15 15.16 36.11
CA LYS A 124 30.38 14.55 37.43
C LYS A 124 30.57 13.04 37.37
N ASN A 125 31.61 12.60 38.06
CA ASN A 125 32.03 11.24 38.36
C ASN A 125 31.34 10.72 39.65
N THR A 126 31.02 9.42 39.68
CA THR A 126 31.26 8.55 40.86
C THR A 126 31.08 7.08 40.47
N ASN A 127 32.10 6.28 40.74
CA ASN A 127 32.05 4.82 40.75
C ASN A 127 32.03 4.38 42.22
N GLU A 128 30.99 3.68 42.64
CA GLU A 128 30.82 2.91 43.88
C GLU A 128 29.38 2.35 43.82
N GLY A 129 29.06 1.13 44.24
CA GLY A 129 29.87 0.04 44.74
C GLY A 129 28.95 -1.12 45.15
N SER A 130 29.42 -2.35 44.94
CA SER A 130 28.91 -3.63 45.49
C SER A 130 27.63 -3.63 46.34
N ARG A 131 26.57 -4.29 45.84
CA ARG A 131 25.92 -5.37 46.62
C ARG A 131 25.10 -6.33 45.76
N VAL A 132 25.62 -7.55 45.64
CA VAL A 132 24.85 -8.71 45.18
C VAL A 132 23.81 -9.04 46.25
N ALA A 133 22.53 -8.91 45.90
CA ALA A 133 21.42 -9.42 46.70
C ALA A 133 20.76 -10.57 45.93
N ASP A 134 20.99 -11.80 46.39
CA ASP A 134 20.40 -13.02 45.84
C ASP A 134 18.88 -12.97 46.10
N MET A 135 18.09 -12.57 45.10
CA MET A 135 16.62 -12.57 45.13
C MET A 135 16.08 -13.73 44.30
N ARG A 136 16.52 -14.94 44.66
CA ARG A 136 16.07 -16.21 44.08
C ARG A 136 14.72 -16.63 44.65
N GLY A 137 13.70 -15.78 44.45
CA GLY A 137 12.32 -16.12 44.76
C GLY A 137 11.82 -17.26 43.87
N PRO A 138 10.97 -18.17 44.38
CA PRO A 138 10.41 -19.25 43.58
C PRO A 138 9.34 -18.69 42.62
N TRP A 139 9.77 -18.20 41.47
CA TRP A 139 8.87 -17.84 40.38
C TRP A 139 8.30 -19.13 39.81
N SER A 140 7.13 -19.49 40.35
CA SER A 140 6.33 -20.65 39.96
C SER A 140 6.29 -20.77 38.45
N SER A 141 6.89 -21.84 37.95
CA SER A 141 6.92 -22.18 36.52
C SER A 141 5.52 -22.58 36.07
N ALA A 142 4.69 -21.57 35.80
CA ALA A 142 3.49 -21.74 35.01
C ALA A 142 3.93 -22.10 33.60
N CYS A 143 4.09 -23.41 33.35
CA CYS A 143 4.35 -23.98 32.04
C CYS A 143 3.10 -23.81 31.17
N TRP A 144 2.84 -22.58 30.73
CA TRP A 144 1.89 -22.27 29.67
C TRP A 144 2.36 -22.99 28.41
N SER A 145 1.82 -24.18 28.17
CA SER A 145 2.13 -24.98 26.99
C SER A 145 1.98 -24.09 25.75
N PRO A 146 2.98 -24.00 24.85
CA PRO A 146 2.95 -23.07 23.72
C PRO A 146 1.74 -23.28 22.80
N PHE A 147 1.14 -24.48 22.82
CA PHE A 147 -0.14 -24.79 22.19
C PHE A 147 -1.32 -23.93 22.68
N LEU A 148 -1.43 -23.68 24.00
CA LEU A 148 -2.50 -22.85 24.55
C LEU A 148 -2.36 -21.38 24.17
N LEU A 149 -1.11 -20.89 24.08
CA LEU A 149 -0.83 -19.53 23.61
C LEU A 149 -1.25 -19.38 22.13
N MET A 150 -0.82 -20.32 21.28
CA MET A 150 -1.19 -20.33 19.85
C MET A 150 -2.70 -20.41 19.62
N ALA A 151 -3.42 -21.22 20.42
CA ALA A 151 -4.88 -21.31 20.35
C ALA A 151 -5.57 -19.98 20.70
N ALA A 152 -5.08 -19.28 21.74
CA ALA A 152 -5.60 -17.97 22.12
C ALA A 152 -5.35 -16.91 21.04
N PHE A 153 -4.15 -16.85 20.46
CA PHE A 153 -3.84 -15.95 19.34
C PHE A 153 -4.71 -16.26 18.10
N GLY A 154 -4.95 -17.53 17.78
CA GLY A 154 -5.83 -17.94 16.69
C GLY A 154 -7.28 -17.45 16.86
N LEU A 155 -7.86 -17.62 18.05
CA LEU A 155 -9.22 -17.15 18.36
C LEU A 155 -9.35 -15.63 18.29
N VAL A 156 -8.38 -14.88 18.82
CA VAL A 156 -8.37 -13.41 18.74
C VAL A 156 -8.27 -12.95 17.28
N HIS A 157 -7.41 -13.58 16.48
CA HIS A 157 -7.27 -13.23 15.06
C HIS A 157 -8.53 -13.56 14.25
N ALA A 158 -9.18 -14.70 14.52
CA ALA A 158 -10.46 -15.09 13.91
C ALA A 158 -11.58 -14.08 14.25
N LEU A 159 -11.69 -13.64 15.52
CA LEU A 159 -12.64 -12.62 15.94
C LEU A 159 -12.41 -11.26 15.26
N ILE A 160 -11.14 -10.84 15.10
CA ILE A 160 -10.79 -9.60 14.38
C ILE A 160 -11.18 -9.70 12.90
N LEU A 161 -10.94 -10.83 12.25
CA LEU A 161 -11.34 -11.06 10.86
C LEU A 161 -12.87 -11.11 10.72
N TYR A 162 -13.58 -11.75 11.65
CA TYR A 162 -15.05 -11.78 11.67
C TYR A 162 -15.66 -10.38 11.86
N ALA A 163 -15.17 -9.59 12.82
CA ALA A 163 -15.63 -8.22 13.04
C ALA A 163 -15.36 -7.30 11.82
N ARG A 164 -14.23 -7.49 11.13
CA ARG A 164 -13.95 -6.83 9.85
C ARG A 164 -14.93 -7.26 8.76
N ALA A 165 -15.19 -8.56 8.59
CA ALA A 165 -16.17 -9.04 7.61
C ALA A 165 -17.58 -8.47 7.88
N GLN A 166 -18.02 -8.47 9.13
CA GLN A 166 -19.30 -7.92 9.59
C GLN A 166 -19.46 -6.43 9.19
N THR A 167 -18.43 -5.62 9.47
CA THR A 167 -18.44 -4.17 9.16
C THR A 167 -18.39 -3.90 7.66
N TYR A 168 -17.62 -4.66 6.87
CA TYR A 168 -17.64 -4.56 5.41
C TYR A 168 -19.01 -4.90 4.82
N TRP A 169 -19.71 -5.91 5.34
CA TRP A 169 -21.06 -6.28 4.91
C TRP A 169 -22.08 -5.17 5.22
N SER A 170 -22.10 -4.65 6.45
CA SER A 170 -23.05 -3.61 6.87
C SER A 170 -22.87 -2.30 6.08
N LEU A 171 -21.62 -1.88 5.84
CA LEU A 171 -21.32 -0.67 5.06
C LEU A 171 -21.71 -0.82 3.58
N ASN A 172 -21.44 -1.97 2.96
CA ASN A 172 -21.87 -2.23 1.58
C ASN A 172 -23.40 -2.27 1.46
N PHE A 173 -24.09 -2.83 2.44
CA PHE A 173 -25.55 -2.92 2.44
C PHE A 173 -26.20 -1.53 2.54
N LEU A 174 -25.80 -0.70 3.52
CA LEU A 174 -26.30 0.68 3.63
C LEU A 174 -25.96 1.52 2.40
N ALA A 175 -24.73 1.41 1.87
CA ALA A 175 -24.33 2.10 0.65
C ALA A 175 -25.20 1.70 -0.55
N ARG A 176 -25.47 0.41 -0.73
CA ARG A 176 -26.36 -0.09 -1.80
C ARG A 176 -27.80 0.42 -1.64
N VAL A 177 -28.39 0.33 -0.45
CA VAL A 177 -29.78 0.77 -0.20
C VAL A 177 -29.93 2.29 -0.39
N SER A 178 -28.96 3.08 0.08
CA SER A 178 -28.96 4.54 -0.07
C SER A 178 -28.77 4.97 -1.53
N CYS A 179 -27.82 4.35 -2.24
CA CYS A 179 -27.65 4.55 -3.69
C CYS A 179 -28.90 4.17 -4.49
N TYR A 180 -29.57 3.05 -4.15
CA TYR A 180 -30.77 2.62 -4.86
C TYR A 180 -31.95 3.58 -4.65
N ARG A 181 -32.17 4.07 -3.42
CA ARG A 181 -33.19 5.11 -3.16
C ARG A 181 -32.90 6.40 -3.93
N ARG A 182 -31.64 6.87 -3.94
CA ARG A 182 -31.26 8.11 -4.65
C ARG A 182 -31.37 7.97 -6.17
N TRP A 183 -30.97 6.83 -6.72
CA TRP A 183 -31.12 6.51 -8.15
C TRP A 183 -32.60 6.43 -8.57
N ARG A 184 -33.46 5.81 -7.76
CA ARG A 184 -34.91 5.71 -8.03
C ARG A 184 -35.62 7.07 -8.01
N LEU A 185 -35.18 7.98 -7.16
CA LEU A 185 -35.67 9.37 -7.14
C LEU A 185 -35.19 10.15 -8.37
N TRP A 186 -33.92 9.98 -8.76
CA TRP A 186 -33.36 10.65 -9.95
C TRP A 186 -34.00 10.17 -11.26
N MET A 187 -34.23 8.86 -11.40
CA MET A 187 -35.02 8.25 -12.49
C MET A 187 -36.42 8.85 -12.59
N ARG A 188 -37.13 9.00 -11.46
CA ARG A 188 -38.47 9.61 -11.43
C ARG A 188 -38.47 11.07 -11.86
N PHE A 189 -37.46 11.84 -11.44
CA PHE A 189 -37.30 13.23 -11.86
C PHE A 189 -37.08 13.33 -13.38
N TRP A 190 -36.18 12.49 -13.93
CA TRP A 190 -35.85 12.49 -15.36
C TRP A 190 -37.01 12.03 -16.27
N ILE A 191 -37.90 11.16 -15.78
CA ILE A 191 -39.10 10.75 -16.51
C ILE A 191 -40.16 11.88 -16.55
N LEU A 192 -40.24 12.72 -15.51
CA LEU A 192 -41.25 13.77 -15.40
C LEU A 192 -40.88 15.07 -16.14
N ASP A 193 -39.58 15.37 -16.30
CA ASP A 193 -39.10 16.51 -17.11
C ASP A 193 -39.11 16.21 -18.62
N GLY A 194 -39.40 14.97 -19.04
CA GLY A 194 -39.31 14.55 -20.45
C GLY A 194 -40.39 15.11 -21.39
N ASP A 195 -41.55 15.50 -20.86
CA ASP A 195 -42.72 15.91 -21.66
C ASP A 195 -42.76 17.43 -21.96
N ALA A 196 -41.81 18.20 -21.46
CA ALA A 196 -41.75 19.67 -21.64
C ALA A 196 -40.90 20.10 -22.85
N LEU A 197 -41.25 19.62 -24.05
CA LEU A 197 -40.71 20.12 -25.32
C LEU A 197 -41.79 20.90 -26.08
N PRO A 198 -41.67 22.24 -26.23
CA PRO A 198 -42.53 22.99 -27.14
C PRO A 198 -42.27 22.58 -28.59
N GLN A 199 -43.34 22.42 -29.37
CA GLN A 199 -43.28 22.24 -30.82
C GLN A 199 -42.90 23.54 -31.54
#